data_AF-A0A1G3ZT46-F1
#
_entry.id   AF-A0A1G3ZT46-F1
#
_cell.length_a   1.000
_cell.length_b   1.000
_cell.length_c   1.000
_cell.angle_alpha   90.00
_cell.angle_beta   90.00
_cell.angle_gamma   90.00
#
_symmetry.space_group_name_H-M   'P 1'
#
loop_
_entity.id
_entity.type
_entity.pdbx_description
1 polymer ?
#
loop_
_entity_poly.entity_id
_entity_poly.type
_entity_poly.pdbx_seq_one_letter_code
_entity_poly.pdbx_strand_id
1 'polypeptide(L)'
;MEEGRVTAGALSAVLNGREMQIGVGGTTSFPPGSVHRWWNAGDETLFFEGFAKPAVDLDRYLQAVFDVLNSGPPDRPPLFYMAHVAWRHRRTQAVLFIPRPIQAVVIPVIVLIGTILGRYRGKDWPGSPTRCREAPLTAGQDV
;
A
#
# COMPACT_ATOMS: atom_id res chain seq x y z
N MET A 1 -14.01 0.06 0.66
CA MET A 1 -14.08 1.19 1.60
C MET A 1 -13.11 0.87 2.71
N GLU A 2 -12.35 1.87 3.13
CA GLU A 2 -11.56 1.79 4.34
C GLU A 2 -12.20 2.70 5.38
N GLU A 3 -12.25 2.26 6.62
CA GLU A 3 -12.68 3.06 7.75
C GLU A 3 -11.62 2.98 8.83
N GLY A 4 -11.56 4.01 9.67
CA GLY A 4 -10.91 3.82 10.96
C GLY A 4 -11.17 4.90 11.96
N ARG A 5 -10.58 4.70 13.13
CA ARG A 5 -10.81 5.43 14.37
C ARG A 5 -9.48 5.77 15.02
N VAL A 6 -9.34 7.02 15.43
CA VAL A 6 -8.18 7.47 16.19
C VAL A 6 -8.37 7.09 17.66
N THR A 7 -7.43 6.31 18.21
CA THR A 7 -7.44 5.87 19.60
C THR A 7 -6.49 6.68 20.48
N ALA A 8 -5.45 7.29 19.89
CA ALA A 8 -4.58 8.28 20.54
C ALA A 8 -3.86 9.16 19.50
N GLY A 9 -3.43 10.37 19.89
CA GLY A 9 -2.78 11.33 18.99
C GLY A 9 -3.74 12.03 18.01
N ALA A 10 -3.20 12.53 16.90
CA ALA A 10 -3.95 13.24 15.86
C ALA A 10 -3.58 12.76 14.45
N LEU A 11 -4.60 12.36 13.68
CA LEU A 11 -4.47 11.94 12.29
C LEU A 11 -4.77 13.13 11.37
N SER A 12 -3.83 13.53 10.53
CA SER A 12 -4.16 14.40 9.38
C SER A 12 -4.25 13.56 8.12
N ALA A 13 -5.18 13.93 7.24
CA ALA A 13 -5.38 13.27 5.96
C ALA A 13 -5.69 14.28 4.86
N VAL A 14 -5.21 14.01 3.66
CA VAL A 14 -5.73 14.59 2.42
C VAL A 14 -6.60 13.53 1.75
N LEU A 15 -7.87 13.84 1.52
CA LEU A 15 -8.82 13.00 0.80
C LEU A 15 -9.33 13.76 -0.43
N ASN A 16 -9.02 13.27 -1.63
CA ASN A 16 -9.35 13.91 -2.90
C ASN A 16 -8.97 15.41 -2.94
N GLY A 17 -7.80 15.74 -2.40
CA GLY A 17 -7.28 17.12 -2.34
C GLY A 17 -7.82 17.97 -1.18
N ARG A 18 -8.74 17.46 -0.36
CA ARG A 18 -9.23 18.15 0.83
C ARG A 18 -8.50 17.66 2.07
N GLU A 19 -7.90 18.59 2.79
CA GLU A 19 -7.23 18.31 4.06
C GLU A 19 -8.23 18.27 5.21
N MET A 20 -8.02 17.34 6.14
CA MET A 20 -8.80 17.17 7.34
C MET A 20 -7.92 16.64 8.47
N GLN A 21 -8.30 16.96 9.70
CA GLN A 21 -7.64 16.47 10.91
C GLN A 21 -8.67 15.78 11.81
N ILE A 22 -8.31 14.62 12.33
CA ILE A 22 -9.15 13.76 13.16
C ILE A 22 -8.44 13.55 14.49
N GLY A 23 -9.07 13.99 15.57
CA GLY A 23 -8.59 13.78 16.94
C GLY A 23 -9.08 12.47 17.54
N VAL A 24 -8.62 12.18 18.76
CA VAL A 24 -9.00 11.00 19.56
C VAL A 24 -10.51 10.81 19.61
N GLY A 25 -10.96 9.56 19.40
CA GLY A 25 -12.37 9.20 19.36
C GLY A 25 -13.05 9.49 18.02
N GLY A 26 -12.45 10.32 17.16
CA GLY A 26 -12.94 10.61 15.82
C GLY A 26 -12.78 9.43 14.87
N THR A 27 -13.68 9.36 13.88
CA THR A 27 -13.68 8.36 12.82
C THR A 27 -13.52 9.02 11.45
N THR A 28 -13.00 8.28 10.50
CA THR A 28 -12.91 8.69 9.09
C THR A 28 -13.20 7.51 8.18
N SER A 29 -13.65 7.81 6.97
CA SER A 29 -13.91 6.84 5.91
C SER A 29 -13.22 7.28 4.63
N PHE A 30 -12.57 6.33 3.97
CA PHE A 30 -11.93 6.48 2.66
C PHE A 30 -12.74 5.64 1.65
N PRO A 31 -13.62 6.30 0.86
CA PRO A 31 -14.43 5.60 -0.14
C PRO A 31 -13.57 4.89 -1.18
N PRO A 32 -14.09 3.80 -1.80
CA PRO A 32 -13.40 3.15 -2.92
C PRO A 32 -13.02 4.14 -4.02
N GLY A 33 -11.79 4.01 -4.55
CA GLY A 33 -11.28 4.88 -5.61
C GLY A 33 -10.91 6.29 -5.18
N SER A 34 -11.03 6.63 -3.89
CA SER A 34 -10.59 7.92 -3.37
C SER A 34 -9.06 7.97 -3.25
N VAL A 35 -8.49 9.10 -3.69
CA VAL A 35 -7.07 9.40 -3.51
C VAL A 35 -6.89 9.89 -2.10
N HIS A 36 -6.10 9.17 -1.30
CA HIS A 36 -5.85 9.59 0.07
C HIS A 36 -4.39 9.42 0.49
N ARG A 37 -3.97 10.30 1.39
CA ARG A 37 -2.68 10.26 2.10
C ARG A 37 -2.95 10.73 3.52
N TRP A 38 -2.33 10.10 4.50
CA TRP A 38 -2.47 10.48 5.90
C TRP A 38 -1.13 10.40 6.63
N TRP A 39 -1.02 11.16 7.72
CA TRP A 39 0.20 11.28 8.51
C TRP A 39 -0.14 11.61 9.97
N ASN A 40 0.82 11.39 10.86
CA ASN A 40 0.75 11.87 12.23
C ASN A 40 0.89 13.40 12.24
N ALA A 41 -0.13 14.10 12.72
CA ALA A 41 -0.19 15.56 12.71
C ALA A 41 0.46 16.21 13.95
N GLY A 42 0.81 15.42 14.97
CA GLY A 42 1.35 15.92 16.23
C GLY A 42 2.69 15.29 16.59
N ASP A 43 3.22 15.71 17.74
CA ASP A 43 4.48 15.23 18.32
C ASP A 43 4.30 13.95 19.17
N GLU A 44 3.05 13.62 19.51
CA GLU A 44 2.70 12.37 20.19
C GLU A 44 2.49 11.24 19.18
N THR A 45 2.72 10.00 19.60
CA THR A 45 2.46 8.83 18.76
C THR A 45 0.96 8.74 18.42
N LEU A 46 0.65 8.76 17.12
CA LEU A 46 -0.67 8.45 16.60
C LEU A 46 -0.94 6.94 16.70
N PHE A 47 -2.06 6.58 17.34
CA PHE A 47 -2.66 5.26 17.26
C PHE A 47 -4.00 5.36 16.54
N PHE A 48 -4.13 4.58 15.47
CA PHE A 48 -5.32 4.53 14.63
C PHE A 48 -5.58 3.09 14.23
N GLU A 49 -6.83 2.66 14.39
CA GLU A 49 -7.30 1.33 14.03
C GLU A 49 -8.30 1.44 12.88
N GLY A 50 -8.25 0.51 11.93
CA GLY A 50 -9.14 0.55 10.79
C GLY A 50 -9.38 -0.80 10.16
N PHE A 51 -10.35 -0.85 9.27
CA PHE A 51 -10.65 -2.03 8.47
C PHE A 51 -10.89 -1.64 7.01
N ALA A 52 -10.58 -2.58 6.10
CA ALA A 52 -10.81 -2.44 4.67
C ALA A 52 -11.78 -3.53 4.21
N LYS A 53 -12.84 -3.14 3.49
CA LYS A 53 -13.82 -4.08 2.92
C LYS A 53 -14.21 -3.71 1.49
N PRO A 54 -14.18 -4.65 0.52
CA PRO A 54 -13.50 -5.95 0.60
C PRO A 54 -11.97 -5.77 0.68
N ALA A 55 -11.25 -6.73 1.28
CA ALA A 55 -9.79 -6.66 1.37
C ALA A 55 -9.10 -6.85 0.00
N VAL A 56 -9.66 -7.72 -0.85
CA VAL A 56 -9.15 -8.09 -2.18
C VAL A 56 -7.70 -8.59 -2.15
N ASP A 57 -6.73 -7.69 -2.30
CA ASP A 57 -5.30 -7.99 -2.23
C ASP A 57 -4.51 -6.95 -1.43
N LEU A 58 -5.19 -6.08 -0.67
CA LEU A 58 -4.57 -5.01 0.12
C LEU A 58 -3.56 -5.58 1.13
N ASP A 59 -3.91 -6.70 1.77
CA ASP A 59 -3.06 -7.45 2.69
C ASP A 59 -1.72 -7.86 2.05
N ARG A 60 -1.77 -8.43 0.85
CA ARG A 60 -0.60 -8.88 0.10
C ARG A 60 0.17 -7.71 -0.49
N TYR A 61 -0.52 -6.64 -0.90
CA TYR A 61 0.11 -5.41 -1.36
C TYR A 61 0.94 -4.75 -0.27
N LEU A 62 0.35 -4.52 0.91
CA LEU A 62 1.03 -3.89 2.05
C LEU A 62 2.24 -4.73 2.51
N GLN A 63 2.07 -6.06 2.65
CA GLN A 63 3.18 -6.96 2.95
C GLN A 63 4.33 -6.82 1.95
N ALA A 64 4.02 -6.78 0.65
CA ALA A 64 5.03 -6.67 -0.38
C ALA A 64 5.73 -5.31 -0.38
N VAL A 65 4.98 -4.22 -0.20
CA VAL A 65 5.55 -2.87 -0.10
C VAL A 65 6.52 -2.81 1.07
N PHE A 66 6.10 -3.19 2.28
CA PHE A 66 6.97 -3.15 3.45
C PHE A 66 8.19 -4.07 3.32
N ASP A 67 8.04 -5.27 2.76
CA ASP A 67 9.16 -6.18 2.51
C ASP A 67 10.19 -5.56 1.55
N VAL A 68 9.74 -4.86 0.51
CA VAL A 68 10.63 -4.12 -0.41
C VAL A 68 11.29 -2.93 0.28
N LEU A 69 10.53 -2.10 0.99
CA LEU A 69 11.05 -0.92 1.70
C LEU A 69 12.13 -1.32 2.72
N ASN A 70 11.92 -2.39 3.47
CA ASN A 70 12.85 -2.89 4.48
C ASN A 70 14.09 -3.60 3.91
N SER A 71 14.07 -3.98 2.63
CA SER A 71 15.22 -4.61 1.97
C SER A 71 16.26 -3.62 1.43
N GLY A 72 15.89 -2.33 1.36
CA GLY A 72 16.74 -1.27 0.84
C GLY A 72 17.17 -0.26 1.90
N PRO A 73 18.06 0.69 1.55
CA PRO A 73 18.38 1.80 2.42
C PRO A 73 17.16 2.71 2.61
N PRO A 74 17.09 3.45 3.75
CA PRO A 74 16.06 4.46 3.99
C PRO A 74 15.91 5.41 2.80
N ASP A 75 14.66 5.81 2.52
CA ASP A 75 14.29 6.74 1.45
C ASP A 75 14.69 6.33 0.02
N ARG A 76 15.14 5.08 -0.17
CA ARG A 76 15.63 4.56 -1.46
C ARG A 76 15.10 3.15 -1.72
N PRO A 77 13.79 3.01 -1.95
CA PRO A 77 13.20 1.71 -2.17
C PRO A 77 13.74 1.06 -3.47
N PRO A 78 14.10 -0.23 -3.45
CA PRO A 78 14.68 -0.89 -4.62
C PRO A 78 13.75 -0.86 -5.85
N LEU A 79 14.17 -0.16 -6.91
CA LEU A 79 13.33 0.14 -8.08
C LEU A 79 12.69 -1.09 -8.73
N PHE A 80 13.47 -2.14 -9.01
CA PHE A 80 12.97 -3.33 -9.70
C PHE A 80 11.89 -4.05 -8.90
N TYR A 81 12.02 -4.09 -7.58
CA TYR A 81 11.04 -4.75 -6.72
C TYR A 81 9.79 -3.88 -6.53
N MET A 82 9.95 -2.56 -6.37
CA MET A 82 8.81 -1.64 -6.36
C MET A 82 8.01 -1.67 -7.66
N ALA A 83 8.69 -1.69 -8.82
CA ALA A 83 8.03 -1.80 -10.12
C ALA A 83 7.29 -3.13 -10.26
N HIS A 84 7.86 -4.24 -9.76
CA HIS A 84 7.19 -5.54 -9.77
C HIS A 84 5.93 -5.53 -8.88
N VAL A 85 6.01 -4.97 -7.67
CA VAL A 85 4.86 -4.82 -6.76
C VAL A 85 3.77 -3.97 -7.44
N ALA A 86 4.13 -2.81 -7.98
CA ALA A 86 3.19 -1.93 -8.69
C ALA A 86 2.53 -2.63 -9.88
N TRP A 87 3.30 -3.38 -10.68
CA TRP A 87 2.76 -4.14 -11.82
C TRP A 87 1.79 -5.25 -11.39
N ARG A 88 2.15 -6.01 -10.34
CA ARG A 88 1.34 -7.13 -9.84
C ARG A 88 -0.02 -6.65 -9.32
N HIS A 89 -0.04 -5.54 -8.58
CA HIS A 89 -1.23 -5.00 -7.94
C HIS A 89 -1.93 -3.89 -8.74
N ARG A 90 -1.54 -3.65 -10.00
CA ARG A 90 -2.04 -2.53 -10.84
C ARG A 90 -3.55 -2.47 -11.08
N ARG A 91 -4.27 -3.56 -10.79
CA ARG A 91 -5.74 -3.64 -10.98
C ARG A 91 -6.52 -3.20 -9.76
N THR A 92 -5.88 -3.17 -8.59
CA THR A 92 -6.50 -2.89 -7.28
C THR A 92 -5.87 -1.66 -6.63
N GLN A 93 -4.58 -1.44 -6.88
CA GLN A 93 -3.78 -0.35 -6.31
C GLN A 93 -3.25 0.56 -7.41
N ALA A 94 -3.28 1.87 -7.17
CA ALA A 94 -2.77 2.88 -8.10
C ALA A 94 -1.69 3.73 -7.45
N VAL A 95 -0.58 3.91 -8.14
CA VAL A 95 0.48 4.84 -7.75
C VAL A 95 0.18 6.20 -8.36
N LEU A 96 -0.08 7.24 -7.58
CA LEU A 96 -0.66 8.48 -8.12
C LEU A 96 0.35 9.61 -8.41
N PHE A 97 1.63 9.43 -8.07
CA PHE A 97 2.66 10.44 -8.37
C PHE A 97 3.17 10.38 -9.82
N ILE A 98 2.83 9.34 -10.59
CA ILE A 98 3.13 9.22 -12.03
C ILE A 98 1.80 9.19 -12.81
N PRO A 99 1.63 9.93 -13.91
CA PRO A 99 0.45 9.79 -14.77
C PRO A 99 0.23 8.36 -15.27
N ARG A 100 -1.04 7.89 -15.30
CA ARG A 100 -1.38 6.52 -15.71
C ARG A 100 -0.83 6.08 -17.08
N PRO A 101 -0.85 6.92 -18.14
CA PRO A 101 -0.26 6.53 -19.43
C PRO A 101 1.23 6.25 -19.34
N ILE A 102 1.95 7.03 -18.53
CA ILE A 102 3.38 6.86 -18.30
C ILE A 102 3.63 5.56 -17.52
N GLN A 103 2.85 5.30 -16.46
CA GLN A 103 2.94 4.04 -15.71
C GLN A 103 2.72 2.81 -16.58
N ALA A 104 1.75 2.88 -17.49
CA ALA A 104 1.40 1.78 -18.39
C ALA A 104 2.54 1.37 -19.34
N VAL A 105 3.51 2.25 -19.56
CA VAL A 105 4.71 1.98 -20.37
C VAL A 105 5.93 1.72 -19.50
N VAL A 106 6.23 2.61 -18.54
CA VAL A 106 7.48 2.58 -17.77
C VAL A 106 7.55 1.37 -16.84
N ILE A 107 6.46 1.05 -16.13
CA ILE A 107 6.44 -0.07 -15.18
C ILE A 107 6.72 -1.41 -15.87
N PRO A 108 6.02 -1.81 -16.94
CA PRO A 108 6.30 -3.10 -17.60
C PRO A 108 7.70 -3.15 -18.21
N VAL A 109 8.24 -2.03 -18.70
CA VAL A 109 9.63 -1.97 -19.20
C VAL A 109 10.63 -2.26 -18.08
N ILE A 110 10.48 -1.64 -16.90
CA ILE A 110 11.35 -1.91 -15.75
C ILE A 110 11.23 -3.38 -15.31
N VAL A 111 10.02 -3.93 -15.28
CA VAL A 111 9.80 -5.35 -14.95
C VAL A 111 10.44 -6.27 -15.98
N LEU A 112 10.34 -5.96 -17.27
CA LEU A 112 11.01 -6.73 -18.32
C LEU A 112 12.53 -6.73 -18.14
N ILE A 113 13.12 -5.56 -17.92
CA ILE A 113 14.57 -5.42 -17.66
C ILE A 113 14.96 -6.21 -16.40
N GLY A 114 14.20 -6.07 -15.30
CA GLY A 114 14.44 -6.82 -14.06
C GLY A 114 14.38 -8.33 -14.29
N THR A 115 13.48 -8.79 -15.16
CA THR A 115 13.33 -10.20 -15.54
C THR A 115 14.56 -10.70 -16.29
N ILE A 116 15.02 -9.96 -17.31
CA ILE A 116 16.21 -10.29 -18.10
C ILE A 116 17.46 -10.33 -17.21
N LEU A 117 17.59 -9.38 -16.28
CA LEU A 117 18.68 -9.32 -15.30
C LEU A 117 18.56 -10.37 -14.19
N GLY A 118 17.51 -11.21 -14.19
CA GLY A 118 17.32 -12.28 -13.21
C GLY A 118 16.93 -11.80 -11.82
N ARG A 119 16.47 -10.56 -11.65
CA ARG A 119 16.10 -9.97 -10.34
C ARG A 119 15.00 -10.73 -9.62
N TYR A 120 14.14 -11.42 -10.36
CA TYR A 120 12.98 -12.15 -9.84
C TYR A 120 13.17 -13.68 -9.87
N ARG A 121 14.41 -14.17 -9.94
CA ARG A 121 14.71 -15.61 -9.88
C ARG A 121 14.58 -16.13 -8.44
N GLY A 122 14.00 -17.32 -8.29
CA GLY A 122 13.77 -17.94 -6.99
C GLY A 122 12.54 -17.38 -6.26
N LYS A 123 12.43 -17.71 -4.97
CA LYS A 123 11.25 -17.41 -4.14
C LYS A 123 11.48 -16.32 -3.09
N ASP A 124 12.73 -15.95 -2.84
CA ASP A 124 13.07 -15.19 -1.62
C ASP A 124 13.44 -13.73 -1.87
N TRP A 125 13.30 -13.24 -3.11
CA TRP A 125 13.55 -11.83 -3.43
C TRP A 125 12.51 -10.89 -2.78
N PRO A 126 12.87 -9.62 -2.47
CA PRO A 126 11.97 -8.69 -1.76
C PRO A 126 10.65 -8.42 -2.48
N GLY A 127 9.53 -8.59 -1.77
CA GLY A 127 8.19 -8.42 -2.32
C GLY A 127 7.71 -9.59 -3.19
N SER A 128 8.40 -10.74 -3.14
CA SER A 128 7.98 -11.93 -3.89
C SER A 128 6.59 -12.41 -3.47
N PRO A 129 5.79 -12.97 -4.40
CA PRO A 129 4.49 -13.52 -4.06
C PRO A 129 4.52 -14.60 -2.99
N THR A 130 5.59 -15.39 -2.93
CA THR A 130 5.76 -16.46 -1.95
C THR A 130 6.06 -15.96 -0.53
N ARG A 131 6.49 -14.69 -0.37
CA ARG A 131 6.69 -14.04 0.93
C ARG A 131 5.42 -13.35 1.46
N CYS A 132 4.41 -13.15 0.61
CA CYS A 132 3.16 -12.49 0.97
C CYS A 132 2.07 -13.53 1.21
N ARG A 133 1.54 -13.62 2.43
CA ARG A 133 0.48 -14.57 2.79
C ARG A 133 -0.87 -13.88 2.79
N GLU A 134 -1.92 -14.60 2.43
CA GLU A 134 -3.28 -14.08 2.58
C GLU A 134 -3.62 -13.90 4.05
N ALA A 135 -4.34 -12.83 4.37
CA ALA A 135 -4.89 -12.62 5.70
C ALA A 135 -5.77 -13.82 6.08
N PRO A 136 -5.67 -14.34 7.31
CA PRO A 136 -6.54 -15.41 7.76
C PRO A 136 -8.01 -15.02 7.59
N LEU A 137 -8.83 -15.94 7.09
CA LEU A 137 -10.28 -15.76 7.08
C LEU A 137 -10.77 -15.76 8.54
N THR A 138 -11.43 -14.69 8.95
CA THR A 138 -12.16 -14.69 10.22
C THR A 138 -13.37 -15.62 10.08
N ALA A 139 -13.49 -16.60 10.98
CA ALA A 139 -14.61 -17.54 10.98
C ALA A 139 -15.95 -16.79 10.88
N GLY A 140 -16.74 -17.08 9.83
CA GLY A 140 -18.05 -16.46 9.60
C GLY A 140 -18.19 -15.57 8.35
N GLN A 141 -17.19 -15.53 7.45
CA GLN A 141 -17.33 -14.89 6.14
C GLN A 141 -17.27 -15.90 4.98
N ASP A 142 -18.17 -16.89 5.03
CA ASP A 142 -18.63 -17.60 3.83
C ASP A 142 -19.97 -16.98 3.42
N VAL A 143 -19.95 -16.05 2.46
CA VAL A 143 -21.12 -15.65 1.66
C VAL A 143 -20.69 -15.41 0.23
#